data_AF-A0A2K1I9T9-F1
#
_entry.id   AF-A0A2K1I9T9-F1
#
_cell.length_a   1.000
_cell.length_b   1.000
_cell.length_c   1.000
_cell.angle_alpha   90.00
_cell.angle_beta   90.00
_cell.angle_gamma   90.00
#
_symmetry.space_group_name_H-M   'P 1'
#
loop_
_entity.id
_entity.type
_entity.pdbx_description
1 polymer ?
#
loop_
_entity_poly.entity_id
_entity_poly.type
_entity_poly.pdbx_seq_one_letter_code
_entity_poly.pdbx_strand_id
1 'polypeptide(L)'
;MLQSKEVPDNERSRTDFWMRDPCFVSGWSRHLGAKLQHFCMVDYGKQAVLRKSSILQILSQNCKLLKTVDLLNMYIDTSGCETMSSLVSMTLHCVEVPGGALDYMNTFMPKLQTMVLYGAVGEKVFINFPKLKKLQLKMKCLRDLEIVALRLKSYSFNLEVPEQSKVHIRY
;
A
#
# COMPACT_ATOMS: atom_id res chain seq x y z
N MET A 1 -15.04 -6.09 -18.35
CA MET A 1 -15.48 -5.30 -17.19
C MET A 1 -16.41 -6.17 -16.37
N LEU A 2 -16.05 -6.51 -15.12
CA LEU A 2 -17.01 -7.10 -14.17
C LEU A 2 -17.84 -5.95 -13.60
N GLN A 3 -18.97 -5.62 -14.24
CA GLN A 3 -19.95 -4.72 -13.65
C GLN A 3 -20.68 -5.50 -12.56
N SER A 4 -20.24 -5.29 -11.31
CA SER A 4 -20.92 -5.83 -10.14
C SER A 4 -22.22 -5.06 -9.92
N LYS A 5 -23.36 -5.76 -9.85
CA LYS A 5 -24.68 -5.19 -9.52
C LYS A 5 -24.63 -4.40 -8.21
N GLU A 6 -25.19 -3.18 -8.16
CA GLU A 6 -25.21 -2.36 -6.95
C GLU A 6 -25.73 -3.14 -5.75
N VAL A 7 -24.95 -3.16 -4.66
CA VAL A 7 -25.33 -3.82 -3.41
C VAL A 7 -26.16 -2.81 -2.59
N PRO A 8 -27.35 -3.20 -2.09
CA PRO A 8 -28.19 -2.36 -1.24
C PRO A 8 -27.44 -1.83 0.00
N ASP A 9 -27.72 -0.58 0.41
CA ASP A 9 -26.97 0.11 1.48
C ASP A 9 -26.98 -0.63 2.84
N ASN A 10 -28.02 -1.40 3.12
CA ASN A 10 -28.13 -2.20 4.34
C ASN A 10 -27.23 -3.44 4.36
N GLU A 11 -26.87 -4.00 3.19
CA GLU A 11 -25.96 -5.15 3.03
C GLU A 11 -24.49 -4.71 2.98
N ARG A 12 -24.21 -3.49 2.49
CA ARG A 12 -22.84 -2.89 2.46
C ARG A 12 -22.12 -2.88 3.81
N SER A 13 -22.88 -2.89 4.91
CA SER A 13 -22.34 -2.79 6.26
C SER A 13 -22.04 -4.13 6.94
N ARG A 14 -22.59 -5.26 6.47
CA ARG A 14 -22.66 -6.50 7.26
C ARG A 14 -21.83 -7.69 6.75
N THR A 15 -21.53 -7.79 5.46
CA THR A 15 -20.95 -9.04 4.91
C THR A 15 -19.62 -8.90 4.19
N ASP A 16 -19.20 -7.70 3.82
CA ASP A 16 -18.22 -7.56 2.72
C ASP A 16 -16.75 -7.44 3.17
N PHE A 17 -16.47 -7.35 4.47
CA PHE A 17 -15.15 -6.93 4.98
C PHE A 17 -14.52 -7.82 6.05
N TRP A 18 -15.03 -9.04 6.25
CA TRP A 18 -14.57 -9.93 7.33
C TRP A 18 -13.06 -10.15 7.35
N MET A 19 -12.42 -10.26 6.18
CA MET A 19 -10.98 -10.53 6.12
C MET A 19 -10.11 -9.36 6.58
N ARG A 20 -10.59 -8.11 6.46
CA ARG A 20 -9.89 -6.91 6.94
C ARG A 20 -10.40 -6.40 8.28
N ASP A 21 -11.41 -7.05 8.85
CA ASP A 21 -11.94 -6.66 10.14
C ASP A 21 -10.80 -6.65 11.18
N PRO A 22 -10.60 -5.53 11.91
CA PRO A 22 -9.48 -5.40 12.84
C PRO A 22 -9.46 -6.50 13.90
N CYS A 23 -10.61 -6.97 14.36
CA CYS A 23 -10.70 -8.04 15.36
C CYS A 23 -10.33 -9.38 14.73
N PHE A 24 -10.81 -9.67 13.52
CA PHE A 24 -10.41 -10.87 12.76
C PHE A 24 -8.90 -10.90 12.50
N VAL A 25 -8.35 -9.81 11.97
CA VAL A 25 -6.92 -9.70 11.66
C VAL A 25 -6.07 -9.78 12.91
N SER A 26 -6.46 -9.10 13.98
CA SER A 26 -5.77 -9.18 15.27
C SER A 26 -5.85 -10.58 15.86
N GLY A 27 -6.98 -11.27 15.68
CA GLY A 27 -7.22 -12.62 16.14
C GLY A 27 -6.17 -13.58 15.59
N TRP A 28 -6.06 -13.71 14.27
CA TRP A 28 -5.09 -14.64 13.69
C TRP A 28 -3.64 -14.15 13.80
N SER A 29 -3.39 -12.84 13.68
CA SER A 29 -2.02 -12.30 13.65
C SER A 29 -1.30 -12.43 14.99
N ARG A 30 -2.02 -12.41 16.13
CA ARG A 30 -1.42 -12.69 17.45
C ARG A 30 -0.87 -14.11 17.56
N HIS A 31 -1.48 -15.08 16.85
CA HIS A 31 -1.07 -16.48 16.91
C HIS A 31 0.00 -16.84 15.87
N LEU A 32 -0.09 -16.24 14.67
CA LEU A 32 0.77 -16.59 13.53
C LEU A 32 1.86 -15.55 13.25
N GLY A 33 1.71 -14.33 13.75
CA GLY A 33 2.54 -13.18 13.39
C GLY A 33 4.02 -13.35 13.75
N ALA A 34 4.33 -14.06 14.83
CA ALA A 34 5.71 -14.32 15.25
C ALA A 34 6.54 -15.08 14.20
N LYS A 35 5.90 -15.82 13.29
CA LYS A 35 6.57 -16.60 12.22
C LYS A 35 6.26 -16.10 10.82
N LEU A 36 5.30 -15.18 10.67
CA LEU A 36 4.82 -14.73 9.37
C LEU A 36 5.89 -13.90 8.66
N GLN A 37 6.31 -14.37 7.48
CA GLN A 37 7.30 -13.70 6.64
C GLN A 37 6.69 -13.12 5.36
N HIS A 38 5.56 -13.67 4.91
CA HIS A 38 4.89 -13.29 3.67
C HIS A 38 3.41 -13.14 3.96
N PHE A 39 2.86 -11.98 3.63
CA PHE A 39 1.44 -11.70 3.78
C PHE A 39 0.87 -11.16 2.49
N CYS A 40 -0.22 -11.77 2.03
CA CYS A 40 -0.99 -11.29 0.90
C CYS A 40 -2.45 -11.22 1.31
N MET A 41 -3.11 -10.12 1.00
CA MET A 41 -4.54 -9.98 1.21
C MET A 41 -5.17 -9.18 0.08
N VAL A 42 -6.31 -9.68 -0.37
CA VAL A 42 -7.15 -9.05 -1.39
C VAL A 42 -8.49 -8.76 -0.73
N ASP A 43 -8.99 -7.55 -0.86
CA ASP A 43 -10.37 -7.24 -0.51
C ASP A 43 -11.19 -7.07 -1.79
N TYR A 44 -12.35 -7.69 -1.89
CA TYR A 44 -13.20 -7.63 -3.09
C TYR A 44 -14.37 -6.64 -2.95
N GLY A 45 -14.44 -5.90 -1.85
CA GLY A 45 -15.46 -4.90 -1.60
C GLY A 45 -15.32 -3.72 -2.54
N LYS A 46 -16.46 -3.25 -3.08
CA LYS A 46 -16.49 -2.18 -4.09
C LYS A 46 -15.97 -0.83 -3.60
N GLN A 47 -16.03 -0.59 -2.29
CA GLN A 47 -15.53 0.64 -1.64
C GLN A 47 -14.34 0.36 -0.73
N ALA A 48 -13.67 -0.78 -0.92
CA ALA A 48 -12.57 -1.19 -0.08
C ALA A 48 -11.39 -0.22 -0.07
N VAL A 49 -11.15 0.43 -1.20
CA VAL A 49 -10.11 1.45 -1.36
C VAL A 49 -10.45 2.79 -0.69
N LEU A 50 -11.74 3.08 -0.46
CA LEU A 50 -12.21 4.36 0.09
C LEU A 50 -12.29 4.37 1.62
N ARG A 51 -12.12 3.21 2.26
CA ARG A 51 -12.30 3.05 3.71
C ARG A 51 -10.97 2.78 4.39
N LYS A 52 -10.61 3.67 5.31
CA LYS A 52 -9.41 3.57 6.15
C LYS A 52 -9.29 2.18 6.80
N SER A 53 -8.10 1.59 6.73
CA SER A 53 -7.81 0.25 7.23
C SER A 53 -6.64 0.26 8.22
N SER A 54 -6.80 -0.42 9.35
CA SER A 54 -5.73 -0.62 10.34
C SER A 54 -4.85 -1.84 10.05
N ILE A 55 -4.95 -2.44 8.85
CA ILE A 55 -4.23 -3.66 8.49
C ILE A 55 -2.71 -3.52 8.69
N LEU A 56 -2.11 -2.43 8.18
CA LEU A 56 -0.67 -2.20 8.33
C LEU A 56 -0.28 -1.96 9.80
N GLN A 57 -1.11 -1.28 10.58
CA GLN A 57 -0.89 -1.12 12.01
C GLN A 57 -0.86 -2.48 12.72
N ILE A 58 -1.88 -3.33 12.51
CA ILE A 58 -1.97 -4.65 13.13
C ILE A 58 -0.80 -5.55 12.71
N LEU A 59 -0.45 -5.54 11.42
CA LEU A 59 0.71 -6.30 10.92
C LEU A 59 2.01 -5.78 11.54
N SER A 60 2.19 -4.47 11.64
CA SER A 60 3.40 -3.87 12.22
C SER A 60 3.59 -4.25 13.69
N GLN A 61 2.50 -4.39 14.44
CA GLN A 61 2.50 -4.76 15.85
C GLN A 61 2.78 -6.25 16.05
N ASN A 62 2.12 -7.12 15.26
CA ASN A 62 2.13 -8.57 15.52
C ASN A 62 3.13 -9.36 14.67
N CYS A 63 3.59 -8.82 13.53
CA CYS A 63 4.34 -9.58 12.51
C CYS A 63 5.77 -9.02 12.30
N LYS A 64 6.64 -9.13 13.31
CA LYS A 64 7.99 -8.52 13.28
C LYS A 64 8.97 -9.15 12.26
N LEU A 65 8.70 -10.38 11.83
CA LEU A 65 9.49 -11.09 10.82
C LEU A 65 8.97 -10.90 9.39
N LEU A 66 7.95 -10.06 9.19
CA LEU A 66 7.31 -9.87 7.90
C LEU A 66 8.28 -9.23 6.91
N LYS A 67 8.56 -9.95 5.81
CA LYS A 67 9.49 -9.58 4.74
C LYS A 67 8.77 -9.03 3.52
N THR A 68 7.61 -9.59 3.19
CA THR A 68 6.82 -9.18 2.03
C THR A 68 5.35 -8.94 2.41
N VAL A 69 4.79 -7.87 1.86
CA VAL A 69 3.38 -7.50 2.01
C VAL A 69 2.80 -7.18 0.65
N ASP A 70 1.75 -7.90 0.27
CA ASP A 70 0.99 -7.67 -0.95
C ASP A 70 -0.47 -7.34 -0.58
N LEU A 71 -0.90 -6.11 -0.83
CA LEU A 71 -2.25 -5.64 -0.52
C LEU A 71 -2.95 -5.21 -1.80
N LEU A 72 -4.13 -5.78 -2.05
CA LEU A 72 -4.90 -5.53 -3.27
C LEU A 72 -6.28 -5.00 -2.92
N ASN A 73 -6.67 -3.91 -3.59
CA ASN A 73 -7.92 -3.19 -3.43
C ASN A 73 -8.16 -2.75 -1.97
N MET A 74 -7.20 -2.01 -1.41
CA MET A 74 -7.24 -1.55 -0.01
C MET A 74 -6.84 -0.09 0.15
N TYR A 75 -7.40 0.56 1.17
CA TYR A 75 -6.87 1.83 1.66
C TYR A 75 -5.56 1.60 2.43
N ILE A 76 -4.55 2.42 2.15
CA ILE A 76 -3.26 2.36 2.84
C ILE A 76 -3.16 3.48 3.85
N ASP A 77 -3.06 3.08 5.12
CA ASP A 77 -2.82 3.97 6.25
C ASP A 77 -1.61 3.50 7.04
N THR A 78 -0.67 4.42 7.25
CA THR A 78 0.51 4.18 8.10
C THR A 78 0.37 4.79 9.48
N SER A 79 -0.76 5.41 9.81
CA SER A 79 -1.01 6.00 11.13
C SER A 79 -0.87 4.94 12.22
N GLY A 80 -0.03 5.23 13.23
CA GLY A 80 0.18 4.32 14.36
C GLY A 80 0.93 3.03 14.03
N CYS A 81 1.54 2.92 12.84
CA CYS A 81 2.41 1.79 12.53
C CYS A 81 3.68 1.81 13.40
N GLU A 82 4.08 0.64 13.85
CA GLU A 82 5.41 0.42 14.42
C GLU A 82 6.45 0.13 13.33
N THR A 83 7.74 0.21 13.67
CA THR A 83 8.80 -0.10 12.72
C THR A 83 8.77 -1.56 12.29
N MET A 84 8.63 -1.80 10.98
CA MET A 84 8.68 -3.10 10.31
C MET A 84 10.09 -3.37 9.78
N SER A 85 11.03 -3.64 10.69
CA SER A 85 12.47 -3.72 10.41
C SER A 85 12.92 -4.88 9.51
N SER A 86 12.03 -5.85 9.25
CA SER A 86 12.26 -7.00 8.37
C SER A 86 11.67 -6.81 6.96
N LEU A 87 10.82 -5.80 6.75
CA LEU A 87 10.08 -5.63 5.50
C LEU A 87 11.00 -5.13 4.40
N VAL A 88 11.07 -5.89 3.30
CA VAL A 88 11.96 -5.63 2.16
C VAL A 88 11.21 -5.46 0.85
N SER A 89 9.98 -5.97 0.74
CA SER A 89 9.14 -5.86 -0.46
C SER A 89 7.72 -5.48 -0.10
N MET A 90 7.14 -4.54 -0.84
CA MET A 90 5.73 -4.22 -0.75
C MET A 90 5.12 -4.07 -2.14
N THR A 91 3.97 -4.70 -2.34
CA THR A 91 3.16 -4.60 -3.55
C THR A 91 1.78 -4.09 -3.18
N LEU A 92 1.34 -3.00 -3.79
CA LEU A 92 0.03 -2.40 -3.57
C LEU A 92 -0.71 -2.31 -4.90
N HIS A 93 -1.90 -2.90 -4.99
CA HIS A 93 -2.76 -2.80 -6.18
C HIS A 93 -4.07 -2.08 -5.85
N CYS A 94 -4.51 -1.20 -6.74
CA CYS A 94 -5.76 -0.42 -6.64
C CYS A 94 -5.85 0.28 -5.28
N VAL A 95 -4.88 1.16 -5.02
CA VAL A 95 -4.78 1.89 -3.76
C VAL A 95 -4.97 3.38 -4.01
N GLU A 96 -5.88 4.02 -3.28
CA GLU A 96 -5.87 5.47 -3.17
C GLU A 96 -4.69 5.83 -2.27
N VAL A 97 -3.82 6.72 -2.75
CA VAL A 97 -2.64 7.17 -2.00
C VAL A 97 -2.93 8.59 -1.55
N PRO A 98 -3.35 8.79 -0.28
CA PRO A 98 -3.49 10.13 0.27
C PRO A 98 -2.16 10.89 0.16
N GLY A 99 -2.24 12.20 -0.05
CA GLY A 99 -1.04 13.05 -0.03
C GLY A 99 -0.26 12.83 1.27
N GLY A 100 1.04 12.57 1.16
CA GLY A 100 1.91 12.31 2.30
C GLY A 100 1.95 10.86 2.81
N ALA A 101 1.06 9.97 2.35
CA ALA A 101 1.03 8.59 2.84
C ALA A 101 2.34 7.83 2.54
N LEU A 102 2.98 8.11 1.40
CA LEU A 102 4.26 7.50 1.03
C LEU A 102 5.47 8.18 1.68
N ASP A 103 5.36 9.46 2.03
CA ASP A 103 6.45 10.28 2.56
C ASP A 103 7.02 9.67 3.86
N TYR A 104 6.15 9.14 4.71
CA TYR A 104 6.51 8.59 6.02
C TYR A 104 6.75 7.09 6.01
N MET A 105 6.41 6.38 4.92
CA MET A 105 6.56 4.92 4.86
C MET A 105 8.00 4.46 5.09
N ASN A 106 8.99 5.22 4.62
CA ASN A 106 10.40 4.90 4.84
C ASN A 106 10.79 4.92 6.33
N THR A 107 10.12 5.73 7.16
CA THR A 107 10.33 5.76 8.62
C THR A 107 9.91 4.45 9.26
N PHE A 108 8.78 3.88 8.83
CA PHE A 108 8.26 2.63 9.37
C PHE A 108 8.90 1.40 8.70
N MET A 109 9.40 1.52 7.47
CA MET A 109 9.88 0.39 6.65
C MET A 109 11.32 0.63 6.18
N PRO A 110 12.30 0.77 7.10
CA PRO A 110 13.64 1.30 6.81
C PRO A 110 14.54 0.35 5.99
N LYS A 111 14.07 -0.85 5.67
CA LYS A 111 14.78 -1.83 4.82
C LYS A 111 14.04 -2.12 3.50
N LEU A 112 13.00 -1.37 3.18
CA LEU A 112 12.24 -1.55 1.95
C LEU A 112 13.17 -1.35 0.74
N GLN A 113 13.23 -2.37 -0.10
CA GLN A 113 14.10 -2.43 -1.29
C GLN A 113 13.29 -2.56 -2.58
N THR A 114 12.10 -3.15 -2.50
CA THR A 114 11.18 -3.29 -3.63
C THR A 114 9.86 -2.66 -3.29
N MET A 115 9.39 -1.78 -4.16
CA MET A 115 8.06 -1.18 -4.07
C MET A 115 7.37 -1.27 -5.42
N VAL A 116 6.14 -1.77 -5.40
CA VAL A 116 5.30 -1.92 -6.57
C VAL A 116 3.95 -1.28 -6.27
N LEU A 117 3.55 -0.31 -7.09
CA LEU A 117 2.29 0.41 -7.00
C LEU A 117 1.53 0.24 -8.32
N TYR A 118 0.39 -0.44 -8.30
CA TYR A 118 -0.50 -0.58 -9.44
C TYR A 118 -1.86 0.08 -9.18
N GLY A 119 -2.40 0.78 -10.17
CA GLY A 119 -3.73 1.38 -10.07
C GLY A 119 -3.85 2.42 -8.97
N ALA A 120 -2.75 3.11 -8.65
CA ALA A 120 -2.77 4.19 -7.69
C ALA A 120 -3.25 5.50 -8.33
N VAL A 121 -3.97 6.32 -7.56
CA VAL A 121 -4.32 7.68 -7.93
C VAL A 121 -3.80 8.60 -6.83
N GLY A 122 -3.05 9.64 -7.22
CA GLY A 122 -2.52 10.63 -6.29
C GLY A 122 -2.45 12.01 -6.95
N GLU A 123 -2.71 13.05 -6.17
CA GLU A 123 -2.63 14.43 -6.66
C GLU A 123 -1.18 14.92 -6.69
N LYS A 124 -0.48 14.81 -5.55
CA LYS A 124 0.96 15.03 -5.41
C LYS A 124 1.57 13.82 -4.70
N VAL A 125 2.55 13.20 -5.34
CA VAL A 125 3.15 11.95 -4.87
C VAL A 125 4.65 12.16 -4.70
N PHE A 126 5.12 12.03 -3.46
CA PHE A 126 6.53 12.05 -3.13
C PHE A 126 6.97 10.68 -2.64
N ILE A 127 8.00 10.12 -3.29
CA ILE A 127 8.54 8.79 -3.00
C ILE A 127 9.98 8.99 -2.55
N ASN A 128 10.22 8.98 -1.24
CA ASN A 128 11.56 9.06 -0.67
C ASN A 128 11.96 7.75 0.00
N PHE A 129 12.61 6.87 -0.76
CA PHE A 129 13.11 5.59 -0.26
C PHE A 129 14.59 5.44 -0.65
N PRO A 130 15.53 5.91 0.18
CA PRO A 130 16.95 5.92 -0.16
C PRO A 130 17.56 4.53 -0.30
N LYS A 131 16.89 3.48 0.20
CA LYS A 131 17.34 2.08 0.06
C LYS A 131 16.63 1.30 -1.04
N LEU A 132 15.69 1.93 -1.75
CA LEU A 132 14.94 1.29 -2.81
C LEU A 132 15.87 0.89 -3.95
N LYS A 133 15.75 -0.36 -4.38
CA LYS A 133 16.51 -0.94 -5.50
C LYS A 133 15.61 -1.23 -6.71
N LYS A 134 14.33 -1.48 -6.48
CA LYS A 134 13.34 -1.76 -7.51
C LYS A 134 12.06 -0.95 -7.27
N LEU A 135 11.62 -0.24 -8.30
CA LEU A 135 10.37 0.53 -8.28
C LEU A 135 9.52 0.21 -9.50
N GLN A 136 8.27 -0.18 -9.31
CA GLN A 136 7.33 -0.26 -10.42
C GLN A 136 6.12 0.59 -10.11
N LEU A 137 5.83 1.56 -10.98
CA LEU A 137 4.65 2.42 -10.84
C LEU A 137 3.76 2.25 -12.07
N LYS A 138 2.51 1.91 -11.81
CA LYS A 138 1.39 2.08 -12.74
C LYS A 138 0.34 2.90 -12.03
N MET A 139 0.34 4.21 -12.27
CA MET A 139 -0.53 5.13 -11.54
C MET A 139 -0.96 6.31 -12.40
N LYS A 140 -2.07 6.93 -12.02
CA LYS A 140 -2.48 8.23 -12.55
C LYS A 140 -2.04 9.30 -11.57
N CYS A 141 -1.11 10.15 -11.99
CA CYS A 141 -0.61 11.26 -11.17
C CYS A 141 -1.22 12.56 -11.69
N LEU A 142 -1.94 13.30 -10.85
CA LEU A 142 -2.71 14.47 -11.33
C LEU A 142 -1.88 15.75 -11.41
N ARG A 143 -0.84 15.92 -10.58
CA ARG A 143 0.01 17.12 -10.59
C ARG A 143 1.50 16.78 -10.54
N ASP A 144 2.02 16.39 -9.39
CA ASP A 144 3.48 16.30 -9.19
C ASP A 144 3.87 14.90 -8.73
N LEU A 145 4.85 14.31 -9.40
CA LEU A 145 5.50 13.07 -8.99
C LEU A 145 6.98 13.35 -8.77
N GLU A 146 7.43 13.23 -7.54
CA GLU A 146 8.85 13.33 -7.19
C GLU A 146 9.34 12.02 -6.56
N ILE A 147 10.44 11.49 -7.09
CA ILE A 147 11.02 10.23 -6.65
C ILE A 147 12.48 10.48 -6.27
N VAL A 148 12.82 10.15 -5.03
CA VAL A 148 14.18 10.16 -4.48
C VAL A 148 14.55 8.75 -4.05
N ALA A 149 15.38 8.09 -4.87
CA ALA A 149 15.78 6.69 -4.69
C ALA A 149 17.22 6.44 -5.16
N LEU A 150 18.21 6.92 -4.40
CA LEU A 150 19.65 6.92 -4.74
C LEU A 150 20.31 5.54 -4.95
N ARG A 151 19.57 4.44 -4.77
CA ARG A 151 20.07 3.06 -4.91
C ARG A 151 19.26 2.27 -5.92
N LEU A 152 18.43 2.94 -6.71
CA LEU A 152 17.52 2.33 -7.66
C LEU A 152 18.33 1.68 -8.79
N LYS A 153 18.12 0.39 -8.99
CA LYS A 153 18.79 -0.41 -10.04
C LYS A 153 17.87 -0.76 -11.19
N SER A 154 16.57 -0.80 -10.92
CA SER A 154 15.55 -1.17 -11.90
C SER A 154 14.28 -0.39 -11.62
N TYR A 155 13.70 0.18 -12.67
CA TYR A 155 12.39 0.81 -12.58
C TYR A 155 11.55 0.62 -13.84
N SER A 156 10.24 0.68 -13.66
CA SER A 156 9.29 0.71 -14.78
C SER A 156 8.14 1.66 -14.45
N PHE A 157 7.79 2.50 -15.41
CA PHE A 157 6.73 3.49 -15.28
C PHE A 157 5.66 3.25 -16.35
N ASN A 158 4.41 3.17 -15.90
CA ASN A 158 3.22 3.26 -16.74
C ASN A 158 2.35 4.36 -16.12
N LEU A 159 2.69 5.60 -16.44
CA LEU A 159 2.09 6.79 -15.84
C LEU A 159 1.11 7.40 -16.82
N GLU A 160 -0.11 7.65 -16.35
CA GLU A 160 -1.04 8.58 -17.01
C GLU A 160 -0.79 9.96 -16.41
N VAL A 161 -0.12 10.82 -17.19
CA VAL A 161 0.37 12.13 -16.75
C VAL A 161 -0.35 13.22 -17.57
N PRO A 162 -1.22 14.04 -16.95
CA PRO A 162 -1.76 15.24 -17.59
C PRO A 162 -0.66 16.18 -18.09
N GLU A 163 -0.92 16.97 -19.14
CA GLU A 163 0.07 17.90 -19.74
C GLU A 163 0.70 18.88 -18.74
N GLN A 164 0.01 19.15 -17.63
CA GLN A 164 0.40 20.12 -16.61
C GLN A 164 1.28 19.51 -15.51
N SER A 165 1.49 18.20 -15.55
CA SER A 165 2.12 17.47 -14.46
C SER A 165 3.64 17.42 -14.58
N LYS A 166 4.33 17.49 -13.43
CA LYS A 166 5.79 17.45 -13.36
C LYS A 166 6.25 16.11 -12.79
N VAL A 167 7.18 15.47 -13.48
CA VAL A 167 7.83 14.24 -13.01
C VAL A 167 9.31 14.51 -12.78
N HIS A 168 9.76 14.38 -11.53
CA HIS A 168 11.17 14.52 -11.15
C HIS A 168 11.68 13.22 -10.53
N ILE A 169 12.80 12.70 -11.04
CA ILE A 169 13.39 11.46 -10.55
C ILE A 169 14.87 11.70 -10.27
N ARG A 170 15.25 11.49 -9.01
CA ARG A 170 16.63 11.51 -8.53
C ARG A 170 16.99 10.11 -8.04
N TYR A 171 17.81 9.41 -8.81
CA TYR A 171 18.16 8.01 -8.57
C TYR A 171 19.66 7.75 -8.70
#